data_AF-A0A519U7C7-F1
#
_entry.id   AF-A0A519U7C7-F1
#
_cell.length_a   1.000
_cell.length_b   1.000
_cell.length_c   1.000
_cell.angle_alpha   90.00
_cell.angle_beta   90.00
_cell.angle_gamma   90.00
#
_symmetry.space_group_name_H-M   'P 1'
#
loop_
_entity.id
_entity.type
_entity.pdbx_description
1 polymer ?
#
loop_
_entity_poly.entity_id
_entity_poly.type
_entity_poly.pdbx_seq_one_letter_code
_entity_poly.pdbx_strand_id
1 'polypeptide(L)' 'GFGICHDQTSVWDVGDAIGRAYNLYLDQKRLKDIRKFIMSIDHSWDRAAQQYIDLYQM' A
#
# COMPACT_ATOMS: atom_id res chain seq x y z
N GLY A 1 -3.16 -2.69 0.20
CA GLY A 1 -2.44 -1.48 -0.26
C GLY A 1 -1.35 -1.11 0.73
N PHE A 2 -0.34 -0.35 0.31
CA PHE A 2 0.83 -0.02 1.16
C PHE A 2 0.68 1.28 1.96
N GLY A 3 -0.52 1.83 2.00
CA GLY A 3 -0.88 3.05 2.72
C GLY A 3 -2.23 2.89 3.41
N ILE A 4 -3.15 3.83 3.19
CA ILE A 4 -4.50 3.77 3.75
C ILE A 4 -5.36 2.78 2.95
N CYS A 5 -6.03 1.86 3.64
CA CYS A 5 -7.01 0.95 3.09
C CYS A 5 -8.30 1.04 3.93
N HIS A 6 -9.43 0.77 3.27
CA HIS A 6 -10.73 0.53 3.89
C HIS A 6 -11.12 -0.92 3.61
N ASP A 7 -11.83 -1.56 4.53
CA ASP A 7 -12.10 -3.01 4.48
C ASP A 7 -13.39 -3.33 3.73
N GLN A 8 -14.36 -2.41 3.78
CA GLN A 8 -15.69 -2.50 3.19
C GLN A 8 -15.91 -1.37 2.18
N THR A 9 -16.75 -1.63 1.18
CA THR A 9 -17.22 -0.61 0.24
C THR A 9 -18.41 0.17 0.82
N SER A 10 -18.25 0.72 2.03
CA SER A 10 -19.27 1.52 2.71
C SER A 10 -18.81 2.98 2.85
N VAL A 11 -19.76 3.92 2.79
CA VAL A 11 -19.46 5.36 2.95
C VAL A 11 -18.78 5.65 4.28
N TRP A 12 -19.18 4.94 5.34
CA TRP A 12 -18.60 5.09 6.67
C TRP A 12 -17.14 4.66 6.74
N ASP A 13 -16.81 3.52 6.14
CA ASP A 13 -15.44 2.99 6.16
C ASP A 13 -14.49 3.82 5.28
N VAL A 14 -15.01 4.35 4.16
CA VAL A 14 -14.29 5.35 3.36
C VAL A 14 -14.06 6.65 4.15
N GLY A 15 -15.06 7.11 4.90
CA GLY A 15 -14.93 8.29 5.76
C GLY A 15 -13.88 8.11 6.86
N ASP A 16 -13.87 6.95 7.52
CA ASP A 16 -12.85 6.61 8.52
C ASP A 16 -11.44 6.54 7.90
N ALA A 17 -11.31 5.92 6.72
CA ALA A 17 -10.06 5.89 5.97
C ALA A 17 -9.55 7.30 5.62
N ILE A 18 -10.44 8.22 5.21
CA ILE A 18 -10.08 9.62 4.95
C ILE A 18 -9.62 10.32 6.24
N GLY A 19 -10.30 10.09 7.37
CA GLY A 19 -9.89 10.62 8.68
C GLY A 19 -8.51 10.13 9.10
N ARG A 20 -8.23 8.82 8.92
CA ARG A 20 -6.90 8.24 9.13
C ARG A 20 -5.84 8.83 8.20
N ALA A 21 -6.19 9.11 6.94
CA ALA A 21 -5.31 9.77 5.98
C ALA A 21 -4.98 11.21 6.42
N TYR A 22 -5.95 11.97 6.93
CA TYR A 22 -5.74 13.31 7.46
C TYR A 22 -4.80 13.32 8.65
N ASN A 23 -5.02 12.42 9.62
CA ASN A 23 -4.14 12.27 10.78
C ASN A 23 -2.71 11.88 10.37
N LEU A 24 -2.58 10.98 9.39
CA LEU A 24 -1.29 10.61 8.83
C LEU A 24 -0.59 11.78 8.13
N TYR A 25 -1.34 12.66 7.47
CA TYR A 25 -0.78 13.86 6.83
C TYR A 25 -0.24 14.85 7.85
N LEU A 26 -0.87 14.99 9.02
CA LEU A 26 -0.35 15.85 10.08
C LEU A 26 1.01 15.35 10.63
N ASP A 27 1.23 14.04 10.64
CA ASP A 27 2.52 13.43 11.00
C ASP A 27 3.47 13.33 9.79
N GLN A 28 4.11 14.46 9.47
CA GLN A 28 5.03 14.59 8.33
C GLN A 28 6.22 13.61 8.38
N LYS A 29 6.69 13.24 9.58
CA LYS A 29 7.78 12.28 9.74
C LYS A 29 7.32 10.90 9.30
N ARG A 30 6.21 10.43 9.85
CA ARG A 30 5.63 9.13 9.52
C ARG A 30 5.19 9.06 8.06
N LEU A 31 4.64 10.14 7.51
CA LEU A 31 4.31 10.24 6.09
C LEU A 31 5.53 10.06 5.19
N LYS A 32 6.66 10.68 5.54
CA LYS A 32 7.92 10.55 4.79
C LYS A 32 8.46 9.12 4.83
N ASP A 33 8.39 8.47 5.98
CA ASP A 33 8.85 7.08 6.15
C ASP A 33 7.98 6.10 5.36
N ILE A 34 6.66 6.25 5.42
CA ILE A 34 5.73 5.45 4.61
C ILE A 34 5.96 5.70 3.11
N ARG A 35 6.16 6.95 2.69
CA ARG A 35 6.45 7.26 1.28
C ARG A 35 7.73 6.57 0.80
N LYS A 36 8.80 6.61 1.60
CA LYS A 36 10.05 5.90 1.29
C LYS A 36 9.85 4.39 1.19
N PHE A 37 9.10 3.83 2.14
CA PHE A 37 8.76 2.41 2.13
C PHE A 37 8.02 2.03 0.86
N ILE A 38 6.95 2.76 0.49
CA ILE A 38 6.16 2.51 -0.72
C ILE A 38 7.02 2.62 -1.98
N MET A 39 7.89 3.64 -2.07
CA MET A 39 8.79 3.81 -3.21
C MET A 39 9.86 2.70 -3.32
N SER A 40 10.18 2.02 -2.23
CA SER A 40 11.15 0.91 -2.22
C SER A 40 10.55 -0.43 -2.67
N ILE A 41 9.22 -0.49 -2.84
CA ILE A 41 8.55 -1.73 -3.22
C ILE A 41 8.76 -1.95 -4.71
N ASP A 42 9.51 -2.99 -5.02
CA ASP A 42 9.73 -3.40 -6.39
C ASP A 42 8.52 -4.16 -6.94
N HIS A 43 7.81 -3.47 -7.85
CA HIS A 43 6.71 -4.00 -8.67
C HIS A 43 7.17 -4.31 -10.10
N SER A 44 8.48 -4.52 -10.32
CA SER A 44 9.03 -4.86 -11.63
C SER A 44 8.34 -6.09 -12.24
N TRP A 45 8.21 -6.04 -13.56
CA TRP A 45 7.69 -7.16 -14.35
C TRP A 45 8.57 -8.40 -14.24
N ASP A 46 9.88 -8.24 -14.01
CA ASP A 46 10.82 -9.34 -13.79
C ASP A 46 10.48 -10.14 -12.52
N ARG A 47 10.17 -9.44 -11.42
CA ARG A 47 9.76 -10.09 -10.16
C ARG A 47 8.44 -10.85 -10.31
N ALA A 48 7.49 -10.29 -11.06
CA ALA A 48 6.23 -10.96 -11.35
C ALA A 48 6.45 -12.20 -12.23
N ALA A 49 7.29 -12.11 -13.27
CA ALA A 49 7.60 -13.22 -14.16
C ALA A 49 8.32 -14.37 -13.44
N GLN A 50 9.25 -14.08 -12.53
CA GLN A 50 9.91 -15.11 -11.72
C GLN A 50 8.90 -15.88 -10.84
N GLN A 51 7.91 -15.20 -10.26
CA GLN A 51 6.84 -15.86 -9.50
C GLN A 51 6.00 -16.82 -10.38
N TYR A 52 5.80 -16.49 -11.66
CA TYR A 52 5.15 -17.41 -12.60
C TYR A 52 6.07 -18.59 -12.95
N ILE A 53 7.37 -18.36 -13.17
CA ILE A 53 8.34 -19.44 -13.45
C ILE A 53 8.38 -20.43 -12.27
N ASP A 54 8.47 -19.94 -11.04
CA ASP A 54 8.52 -20.75 -9.82
C ASP A 54 7.24 -21.59 -9.64
N LEU A 55 6.08 -21.04 -10.02
CA LEU A 55 4.79 -21.73 -9.96
C LEU A 55 4.68 -22.87 -10.98
N TYR A 56 5.22 -22.68 -12.19
CA TYR A 56 5.14 -23.65 -13.28
C TYR A 56 6.29 -24.67 -13.27
N GLN A 57 7.36 -24.44 -12.50
CA GLN A 57 8.48 -25.39 -12.31
C GLN A 57 8.25 -26.38 -11.15
N MET A 58 7.10 -26.34 -10.47
CA MET A 58 6.67 -27.36 -9.50
C MET A 58 6.06 -28.60 -10.15
#